data_AF-A0A1B9MST2-F1
#
_entry.id   AF-A0A1B9MST2-F1
#
_cell.length_a   1.000
_cell.length_b   1.000
_cell.length_c   1.000
_cell.angle_alpha   90.00
_cell.angle_beta   90.00
_cell.angle_gamma   90.00
#
_symmetry.space_group_name_H-M   'P 1'
#
loop_
_entity.id
_entity.type
_entity.pdbx_description
1 polymer ?
#
loop_
_entity_poly.entity_id
_entity_poly.type
_entity_poly.pdbx_seq_one_letter_code
_entity_poly.pdbx_strand_id
1 'polypeptide(L)'
;MLETIQSKSVDLAICNCNVVKDEQTYDLRDSEIDYYKLTYYGLHSLTFPFKTRVNSVLWNKIFKKSIIEQYNIDFPSGYYHDDMAFVLQYLCCAKTIYAIDVHLYNYLLRSNSIMHQTYFSPKDRKKMFDTIDVMKYFLIKLSDNNLLNDNKAYFIVILSGLIKWIVSILSSKEEIIFFLDYCNETILFDLDLDYFPDIENKVRLLNIKNKYYQPFYQEDNKKKRNKPVKKFIKKVLTFSFSYFLFPYYIYKIYKRM
;
A
#
# COMPACT_ATOMS: atom_id res chain seq x y z
N MET A 1 -20.30 13.59 0.16
CA MET A 1 -19.05 13.75 0.93
C MET A 1 -19.17 14.81 2.03
N LEU A 2 -19.24 16.12 1.74
CA LEU A 2 -19.31 17.15 2.80
C LEU A 2 -20.52 16.97 3.73
N GLU A 3 -21.71 16.83 3.16
CA GLU A 3 -22.94 16.47 3.89
C GLU A 3 -22.78 15.19 4.73
N THR A 4 -22.01 14.22 4.25
CA THR A 4 -21.78 12.93 4.90
C THR A 4 -20.87 13.06 6.12
N ILE A 5 -19.75 13.78 6.00
CA ILE A 5 -18.81 13.98 7.11
C ILE A 5 -19.42 14.86 8.21
N GLN A 6 -20.34 15.76 7.84
CA GLN A 6 -21.16 16.54 8.78
C GLN A 6 -22.27 15.70 9.43
N SER A 7 -23.22 15.16 8.64
CA SER A 7 -24.42 14.48 9.16
C SER A 7 -24.17 13.13 9.84
N LYS A 8 -23.01 12.50 9.60
CA LYS A 8 -22.59 11.26 10.27
C LYS A 8 -21.48 11.49 11.30
N SER A 9 -21.02 12.74 11.47
CA SER A 9 -19.97 13.18 12.41
C SER A 9 -18.61 12.46 12.29
N VAL A 10 -18.38 11.68 11.22
CA VAL A 10 -17.19 10.83 11.03
C VAL A 10 -15.91 11.62 10.80
N ASP A 11 -14.75 11.01 11.01
CA ASP A 11 -13.45 11.67 10.84
C ASP A 11 -12.96 11.70 9.39
N LEU A 12 -13.39 10.74 8.59
CA LEU A 12 -13.09 10.59 7.18
C LEU A 12 -14.37 10.20 6.44
N ALA A 13 -14.66 10.82 5.31
CA ALA A 13 -15.62 10.27 4.36
C ALA A 13 -14.93 9.96 3.04
N ILE A 14 -15.22 8.81 2.46
CA ILE A 14 -14.64 8.28 1.21
C ILE A 14 -15.76 7.91 0.24
N CYS A 15 -15.50 8.01 -1.06
CA CYS A 15 -16.48 7.69 -2.11
C CYS A 15 -15.90 6.79 -3.19
N ASN A 16 -16.79 6.21 -3.99
CA ASN A 16 -16.42 5.38 -5.13
C ASN A 16 -16.13 6.25 -6.37
N CYS A 17 -15.62 5.66 -7.44
CA CYS A 17 -15.27 6.39 -8.66
C CYS A 17 -15.63 5.65 -9.94
N ASN A 18 -15.89 6.41 -11.00
CA ASN A 18 -15.89 5.88 -12.35
C ASN A 18 -14.43 5.87 -12.84
N VAL A 19 -13.89 4.70 -13.14
CA VAL A 19 -12.57 4.61 -13.79
C VAL A 19 -12.77 4.76 -15.30
N VAL A 20 -12.30 5.88 -15.85
CA VAL A 20 -12.47 6.27 -17.25
C VAL A 20 -11.17 6.04 -18.01
N LYS A 21 -11.25 5.51 -19.24
CA LYS A 21 -10.09 5.33 -20.14
C LYS A 21 -10.01 6.48 -21.14
N ASP A 22 -8.84 7.09 -21.30
CA ASP A 22 -8.60 8.11 -22.34
C ASP A 22 -8.25 7.46 -23.70
N GLU A 23 -7.59 6.29 -23.68
CA GLU A 23 -7.03 5.63 -24.87
C GLU A 23 -7.55 4.19 -25.02
N GLN A 24 -7.94 3.79 -26.24
CA GLN A 24 -8.38 2.41 -26.54
C GLN A 24 -7.26 1.38 -26.40
N THR A 25 -6.01 1.79 -26.57
CA THR A 25 -4.79 0.97 -26.42
C THR A 25 -4.41 0.72 -24.96
N TYR A 26 -5.15 1.26 -23.99
CA TYR A 26 -4.85 1.12 -22.56
C TYR A 26 -5.40 -0.20 -22.00
N ASP A 27 -4.59 -1.26 -22.18
CA ASP A 27 -4.86 -2.66 -21.81
C ASP A 27 -4.72 -2.88 -20.29
N LEU A 28 -5.67 -2.31 -19.55
CA LEU A 28 -5.76 -2.37 -18.10
C LEU A 28 -5.94 -3.79 -17.58
N ARG A 29 -5.12 -4.15 -16.58
CA ARG A 29 -5.36 -5.35 -15.77
C ARG A 29 -6.57 -5.06 -14.87
N ASP A 30 -7.59 -5.91 -14.86
CA ASP A 30 -8.87 -5.69 -14.13
C ASP A 30 -8.68 -5.14 -12.71
N SER A 31 -7.72 -5.75 -12.01
CA SER A 31 -7.38 -5.41 -10.63
C SER A 31 -6.89 -3.96 -10.43
N GLU A 32 -6.35 -3.27 -11.45
CA GLU A 32 -5.95 -1.86 -11.32
C GLU A 32 -7.18 -0.96 -11.18
N ILE A 33 -8.30 -1.38 -11.78
CA ILE A 33 -9.61 -0.78 -11.58
C ILE A 33 -10.11 -1.10 -10.16
N ASP A 34 -9.87 -2.32 -9.66
CA ASP A 34 -10.28 -2.75 -8.31
C ASP A 34 -9.60 -1.98 -7.17
N TYR A 35 -8.37 -1.46 -7.34
CA TYR A 35 -7.72 -0.60 -6.34
C TYR A 35 -8.48 0.71 -6.07
N TYR A 36 -9.16 1.25 -7.09
CA TYR A 36 -9.97 2.46 -6.97
C TYR A 36 -11.43 2.18 -6.57
N LYS A 37 -11.89 0.93 -6.66
CA LYS A 37 -13.24 0.50 -6.24
C LYS A 37 -13.31 0.29 -4.73
N LEU A 38 -14.40 0.77 -4.12
CA LEU A 38 -14.76 0.39 -2.75
C LEU A 38 -15.47 -0.98 -2.75
N THR A 39 -15.24 -1.79 -1.70
CA THR A 39 -16.01 -3.02 -1.39
C THR A 39 -16.59 -3.00 0.02
N TYR A 40 -16.73 -1.80 0.58
CA TYR A 40 -17.26 -1.54 1.90
C TYR A 40 -17.98 -0.20 1.87
N TYR A 41 -19.15 -0.14 2.51
CA TYR A 41 -20.04 1.00 2.51
C TYR A 41 -20.62 1.23 3.91
N GLY A 42 -21.11 2.42 4.19
CA GLY A 42 -21.59 2.81 5.52
C GLY A 42 -20.47 3.21 6.49
N LEU A 43 -20.81 3.20 7.78
CA LEU A 43 -19.92 3.60 8.89
C LEU A 43 -19.01 2.43 9.32
N HIS A 44 -17.71 2.69 9.47
CA HIS A 44 -16.73 1.73 10.00
C HIS A 44 -15.76 2.41 10.98
N SER A 45 -15.28 1.65 11.96
CA SER A 45 -14.17 2.06 12.83
C SER A 45 -12.84 1.77 12.17
N LEU A 46 -11.89 2.71 12.23
CA LEU A 46 -10.54 2.58 11.68
C LEU A 46 -9.64 1.72 12.59
N THR A 47 -10.01 0.44 12.74
CA THR A 47 -9.14 -0.58 13.34
C THR A 47 -7.99 -0.93 12.38
N PHE A 48 -6.87 -1.46 12.88
CA PHE A 48 -5.72 -1.85 12.03
C PHE A 48 -6.13 -2.68 10.79
N PRO A 49 -6.93 -3.77 10.89
CA PRO A 49 -7.38 -4.55 9.73
C PRO A 49 -8.36 -3.82 8.79
N PHE A 50 -8.86 -2.65 9.19
CA PHE A 50 -9.67 -1.77 8.33
C PHE A 50 -8.82 -0.66 7.70
N LYS A 51 -7.80 -0.12 8.40
CA LYS A 51 -6.82 0.81 7.81
C LYS A 51 -6.12 0.18 6.61
N THR A 52 -5.82 -1.13 6.67
CA THR A 52 -5.29 -1.91 5.53
C THR A 52 -6.30 -2.16 4.40
N ARG A 53 -7.52 -1.61 4.46
CA ARG A 53 -8.52 -1.63 3.37
C ARG A 53 -8.72 -0.27 2.69
N VAL A 54 -8.14 0.81 3.21
CA VAL A 54 -8.30 2.15 2.65
C VAL A 54 -7.18 2.43 1.65
N ASN A 55 -7.54 2.77 0.41
CA ASN A 55 -6.57 3.13 -0.63
C ASN A 55 -5.91 4.50 -0.36
N SER A 56 -4.69 4.68 -0.85
CA SER A 56 -3.79 5.78 -0.49
C SER A 56 -4.09 7.12 -1.19
N VAL A 57 -4.98 7.14 -2.19
CA VAL A 57 -5.25 8.34 -2.98
C VAL A 57 -5.97 9.43 -2.18
N LEU A 58 -5.64 10.71 -2.42
CA LEU A 58 -6.31 11.84 -1.77
C LEU A 58 -7.72 12.10 -2.34
N TRP A 59 -7.87 12.03 -3.66
CA TRP A 59 -8.98 12.66 -4.37
C TRP A 59 -10.37 12.06 -4.09
N ASN A 60 -10.48 10.81 -3.62
CA ASN A 60 -11.78 10.20 -3.28
C ASN A 60 -12.22 10.43 -1.83
N LYS A 61 -11.53 11.28 -1.07
CA LYS A 61 -11.72 11.50 0.38
C LYS A 61 -12.05 12.96 0.69
N ILE A 62 -12.70 13.17 1.84
CA ILE A 62 -12.76 14.46 2.53
C ILE A 62 -12.34 14.27 4.00
N PHE A 63 -11.51 15.18 4.49
CA PHE A 63 -10.80 15.10 5.77
C PHE A 63 -11.28 16.19 6.73
N LYS A 64 -11.40 15.91 8.04
CA LYS A 64 -11.58 16.94 9.08
C LYS A 64 -10.29 17.76 9.21
N LYS A 65 -10.36 19.06 8.90
CA LYS A 65 -9.23 20.01 9.08
C LYS A 65 -8.66 19.98 10.51
N SER A 66 -9.51 19.88 11.53
CA SER A 66 -9.08 19.84 12.93
C SER A 66 -8.16 18.65 13.27
N ILE A 67 -8.27 17.52 12.57
CA ILE A 67 -7.38 16.36 12.77
C ILE A 67 -6.02 16.62 12.08
N ILE A 68 -6.03 17.28 10.92
CA ILE A 68 -4.81 17.72 10.22
C ILE A 68 -4.03 18.69 11.12
N GLU A 69 -4.72 19.67 11.71
CA GLU A 69 -4.11 20.68 12.60
C GLU A 69 -3.67 20.09 13.94
N GLN A 70 -4.47 19.21 14.56
CA GLN A 70 -4.15 18.60 15.86
C GLN A 70 -2.89 17.72 15.83
N TYR A 71 -2.70 16.96 14.74
CA TYR A 71 -1.59 16.00 14.60
C TYR A 71 -0.48 16.50 13.66
N ASN A 72 -0.55 17.78 13.24
CA ASN A 72 0.34 18.43 12.29
C ASN A 72 0.61 17.55 11.05
N ILE A 73 -0.45 17.16 10.33
CA ILE A 73 -0.37 16.24 9.19
C ILE A 73 0.01 17.02 7.92
N ASP A 74 1.19 16.75 7.39
CA ASP A 74 1.77 17.41 6.23
C ASP A 74 2.29 16.43 5.17
N PHE A 75 2.86 16.97 4.09
CA PHE A 75 3.39 16.22 2.94
C PHE A 75 4.93 16.24 2.94
N PRO A 76 5.61 15.11 2.66
CA PRO A 76 7.05 15.07 2.55
C PRO A 76 7.51 15.75 1.26
N SER A 77 8.27 16.84 1.38
CA SER A 77 8.76 17.60 0.22
C SER A 77 9.88 16.87 -0.52
N GLY A 78 9.81 16.81 -1.86
CA GLY A 78 10.86 16.26 -2.73
C GLY A 78 10.75 14.77 -3.07
N TYR A 79 9.67 14.10 -2.65
CA TYR A 79 9.44 12.67 -2.86
C TYR A 79 8.17 12.41 -3.67
N TYR A 80 8.16 11.33 -4.46
CA TYR A 80 6.94 10.73 -4.99
C TYR A 80 6.19 9.97 -3.88
N HIS A 81 4.89 9.70 -4.06
CA HIS A 81 4.01 9.04 -3.08
C HIS A 81 3.75 9.86 -1.79
N ASP A 82 3.79 11.19 -1.91
CA ASP A 82 3.35 12.17 -0.92
C ASP A 82 1.86 11.99 -0.53
N ASP A 83 1.01 11.62 -1.49
CA ASP A 83 -0.39 11.27 -1.26
C ASP A 83 -0.56 10.12 -0.25
N MET A 84 0.26 9.07 -0.39
CA MET A 84 0.33 7.96 0.56
C MET A 84 0.85 8.42 1.92
N ALA A 85 1.88 9.27 1.98
CA ALA A 85 2.41 9.80 3.24
C ALA A 85 1.31 10.48 4.07
N PHE A 86 0.50 11.33 3.44
CA PHE A 86 -0.60 12.05 4.08
C PHE A 86 -1.73 11.10 4.51
N VAL A 87 -2.16 10.18 3.65
CA VAL A 87 -3.26 9.25 3.97
C VAL A 87 -2.87 8.25 5.07
N LEU A 88 -1.62 7.77 5.09
CA LEU A 88 -1.12 6.89 6.15
C LEU A 88 -1.13 7.60 7.52
N GLN A 89 -0.63 8.84 7.59
CA GLN A 89 -0.73 9.68 8.81
C GLN A 89 -2.19 9.86 9.25
N TYR A 90 -3.07 10.26 8.34
CA TYR A 90 -4.47 10.55 8.66
C TYR A 90 -5.21 9.31 9.18
N LEU A 91 -4.98 8.14 8.59
CA LEU A 91 -5.55 6.88 9.06
C LEU A 91 -5.02 6.46 10.43
N CYS A 92 -3.85 6.93 10.86
CA CYS A 92 -3.33 6.70 12.20
C CYS A 92 -3.99 7.60 13.27
N CYS A 93 -4.45 8.79 12.89
CA CYS A 93 -5.08 9.77 13.78
C CYS A 93 -6.61 9.63 13.87
N ALA A 94 -7.27 9.33 12.74
CA ALA A 94 -8.72 9.22 12.64
C ALA A 94 -9.27 7.92 13.26
N LYS A 95 -10.49 7.99 13.82
CA LYS A 95 -11.15 6.85 14.50
C LYS A 95 -12.28 6.24 13.67
N THR A 96 -12.94 7.04 12.82
CA THR A 96 -14.14 6.65 12.07
C THR A 96 -14.06 7.01 10.59
N ILE A 97 -14.60 6.15 9.73
CA ILE A 97 -14.73 6.38 8.30
C ILE A 97 -16.17 6.09 7.84
N TYR A 98 -16.73 6.92 6.96
CA TYR A 98 -17.96 6.61 6.23
C TYR A 98 -17.64 6.41 4.75
N ALA A 99 -17.94 5.22 4.23
CA ALA A 99 -17.77 4.87 2.83
C ALA A 99 -19.10 5.00 2.07
N ILE A 100 -19.11 5.87 1.07
CA ILE A 100 -20.31 6.25 0.31
C ILE A 100 -20.38 5.41 -0.96
N ASP A 101 -21.48 4.67 -1.15
CA ASP A 101 -21.79 3.96 -2.39
C ASP A 101 -22.35 4.90 -3.48
N VAL A 102 -21.58 5.95 -3.78
CA VAL A 102 -21.87 6.92 -4.85
C VAL A 102 -20.56 7.22 -5.56
N HIS A 103 -20.62 7.22 -6.89
CA HIS A 103 -19.49 7.46 -7.77
C HIS A 103 -19.37 8.97 -8.01
N LEU A 104 -18.55 9.66 -7.21
CA LEU A 104 -18.48 11.14 -7.19
C LEU A 104 -17.33 11.73 -8.03
N TYR A 105 -16.44 10.88 -8.53
CA TYR A 105 -15.29 11.29 -9.36
C TYR A 105 -15.13 10.39 -10.58
N ASN A 106 -14.65 10.99 -11.67
CA ASN A 106 -14.17 10.28 -12.85
C ASN A 106 -12.64 10.23 -12.77
N TYR A 107 -12.05 9.08 -12.45
CA TYR A 107 -10.60 8.90 -12.45
C TYR A 107 -10.12 8.50 -13.85
N LEU A 108 -9.49 9.43 -14.54
CA LEU A 108 -9.09 9.28 -15.94
C LEU A 108 -7.68 8.68 -16.07
N LEU A 109 -7.62 7.45 -16.59
CA LEU A 109 -6.39 6.69 -16.76
C LEU A 109 -5.72 6.99 -18.12
N ARG A 110 -4.41 7.26 -18.05
CA ARG A 110 -3.56 7.74 -19.15
C ARG A 110 -2.21 7.04 -19.15
N SER A 111 -1.75 6.61 -20.32
CA SER A 111 -0.40 6.08 -20.56
C SER A 111 0.71 7.04 -20.09
N ASN A 112 0.57 8.34 -20.37
CA ASN A 112 1.55 9.37 -19.99
C ASN A 112 1.44 9.85 -18.52
N SER A 113 0.66 9.17 -17.67
CA SER A 113 0.61 9.51 -16.24
C SER A 113 1.90 9.14 -15.49
N ILE A 114 2.26 9.92 -14.47
CA ILE A 114 3.45 9.63 -13.61
C ILE A 114 3.38 8.20 -13.08
N MET A 115 2.20 7.77 -12.61
CA MET A 115 1.97 6.45 -12.04
C MET A 115 2.17 5.31 -13.06
N HIS A 116 1.66 5.46 -14.28
CA HIS A 116 1.91 4.47 -15.34
C HIS A 116 3.40 4.41 -15.70
N GLN A 117 4.07 5.56 -15.81
CA GLN A 117 5.52 5.59 -16.05
C GLN A 117 6.31 4.88 -14.94
N THR A 118 5.99 5.11 -13.66
CA THR A 118 6.62 4.43 -12.51
C THR A 118 6.50 2.90 -12.61
N TYR A 119 5.32 2.39 -12.96
CA TYR A 119 5.03 0.95 -12.85
C TYR A 119 5.25 0.16 -14.15
N PHE A 120 5.27 0.81 -15.31
CA PHE A 120 5.34 0.14 -16.63
C PHE A 120 6.53 0.58 -17.49
N SER A 121 7.18 1.70 -17.17
CA SER A 121 8.47 2.11 -17.77
C SER A 121 9.48 2.45 -16.67
N PRO A 122 9.95 1.46 -15.87
CA PRO A 122 10.80 1.65 -14.67
C PRO A 122 12.26 2.03 -14.99
N LYS A 123 12.45 3.01 -15.88
CA LYS A 123 13.74 3.67 -16.16
C LYS A 123 14.20 4.57 -15.01
N ASP A 124 13.26 5.00 -14.18
CA ASP A 124 13.47 5.88 -13.04
C ASP A 124 13.23 5.12 -11.73
N ARG A 125 14.33 4.65 -11.12
CA ARG A 125 14.29 3.94 -9.84
C ARG A 125 13.86 4.84 -8.67
N LYS A 126 14.10 6.17 -8.74
CA LYS A 126 13.79 7.09 -7.63
C LYS A 126 12.30 7.03 -7.30
N LYS A 127 11.44 7.10 -8.32
CA LYS A 127 9.97 7.03 -8.17
C LYS A 127 9.51 5.85 -7.30
N MET A 128 10.06 4.66 -7.51
CA MET A 128 9.73 3.49 -6.71
C MET A 128 10.39 3.53 -5.32
N PHE A 129 11.65 3.99 -5.22
CA PHE A 129 12.45 3.96 -4.00
C PHE A 129 12.00 5.01 -2.97
N ASP A 130 11.49 6.16 -3.41
CA ASP A 130 10.87 7.21 -2.59
C ASP A 130 9.75 6.68 -1.67
N THR A 131 9.12 5.56 -2.05
CA THR A 131 8.18 4.80 -1.20
C THR A 131 8.77 4.49 0.19
N ILE A 132 10.08 4.24 0.29
CA ILE A 132 10.77 3.93 1.53
C ILE A 132 11.10 5.21 2.31
N ASP A 133 11.44 6.31 1.65
CA ASP A 133 11.62 7.62 2.29
C ASP A 133 10.29 8.13 2.89
N VAL A 134 9.18 7.95 2.14
CA VAL A 134 7.82 8.21 2.63
C VAL A 134 7.51 7.37 3.88
N MET A 135 7.93 6.10 3.92
CA MET A 135 7.79 5.27 5.13
C MET A 135 8.70 5.72 6.28
N LYS A 136 9.92 6.24 6.01
CA LYS A 136 10.80 6.82 7.03
C LYS A 136 10.19 8.10 7.63
N TYR A 137 9.69 8.97 6.77
CA TYR A 137 8.95 10.18 7.17
C TYR A 137 7.70 9.82 7.99
N PHE A 138 6.88 8.86 7.53
CA PHE A 138 5.71 8.39 8.28
C PHE A 138 6.08 7.78 9.65
N LEU A 139 7.20 7.07 9.79
CA LEU A 139 7.71 6.60 11.08
C LEU A 139 8.03 7.76 12.04
N ILE A 140 8.65 8.83 11.53
CA ILE A 140 8.95 10.05 12.30
C ILE A 140 7.64 10.70 12.74
N LYS A 141 6.68 10.93 11.82
CA LYS A 141 5.37 11.52 12.12
C LYS A 141 4.55 10.70 13.14
N LEU A 142 4.68 9.37 13.15
CA LEU A 142 4.09 8.49 14.18
C LEU A 142 4.79 8.62 15.54
N SER A 143 6.09 8.89 15.55
CA SER A 143 6.88 9.05 16.77
C SER A 143 6.65 10.41 17.42
N ASP A 144 6.70 11.50 16.65
CA ASP A 144 6.42 12.87 17.08
C ASP A 144 5.06 12.99 17.77
N ASN A 145 4.04 12.33 17.21
CA ASN A 145 2.67 12.31 17.73
C ASN A 145 2.41 11.24 18.80
N ASN A 146 3.43 10.46 19.22
CA ASN A 146 3.31 9.32 20.14
C ASN A 146 2.32 8.22 19.67
N LEU A 147 1.99 8.17 18.38
CA LEU A 147 1.04 7.23 17.76
C LEU A 147 1.66 5.89 17.37
N LEU A 148 2.99 5.75 17.42
CA LEU A 148 3.70 4.56 16.96
C LEU A 148 3.26 3.28 17.69
N ASN A 149 3.07 3.31 19.02
CA ASN A 149 2.69 2.10 19.78
C ASN A 149 1.38 1.48 19.28
N ASP A 150 0.38 2.32 19.02
CA ASP A 150 -0.98 1.88 18.68
C ASP A 150 -1.10 1.53 17.19
N ASN A 151 -0.17 2.03 16.37
CA ASN A 151 -0.15 1.83 14.92
C ASN A 151 1.01 0.94 14.43
N LYS A 152 1.86 0.39 15.31
CA LYS A 152 3.04 -0.42 14.93
C LYS A 152 2.70 -1.63 14.05
N ALA A 153 1.58 -2.32 14.33
CA ALA A 153 1.07 -3.41 13.49
C ALA A 153 0.69 -2.94 12.07
N TYR A 154 0.16 -1.73 11.94
CA TYR A 154 -0.16 -1.13 10.65
C TYR A 154 1.11 -0.74 9.90
N PHE A 155 1.98 0.04 10.54
CA PHE A 155 3.26 0.50 9.99
C PHE A 155 4.09 -0.66 9.40
N ILE A 156 4.32 -1.72 10.18
CA ILE A 156 5.23 -2.80 9.79
C ILE A 156 4.67 -3.68 8.66
N VAL A 157 3.33 -3.82 8.59
CA VAL A 157 2.65 -4.53 7.49
C VAL A 157 2.68 -3.71 6.20
N ILE A 158 2.49 -2.38 6.26
CA ILE A 158 2.62 -1.51 5.10
C ILE A 158 4.07 -1.50 4.59
N LEU A 159 5.06 -1.27 5.46
CA LEU A 159 6.49 -1.28 5.09
C LEU A 159 6.89 -2.60 4.42
N SER A 160 6.53 -3.72 5.03
CA SER A 160 6.86 -5.05 4.50
C SER A 160 6.14 -5.35 3.19
N GLY A 161 4.88 -4.92 3.03
CA GLY A 161 4.12 -5.05 1.79
C GLY A 161 4.76 -4.29 0.63
N LEU A 162 5.17 -3.04 0.87
CA LEU A 162 5.82 -2.18 -0.13
C LEU A 162 7.18 -2.72 -0.57
N ILE A 163 8.03 -3.15 0.37
CA ILE A 163 9.33 -3.80 0.07
C ILE A 163 9.11 -5.07 -0.78
N LYS A 164 8.17 -5.93 -0.38
CA LYS A 164 7.84 -7.18 -1.09
C LYS A 164 7.30 -6.92 -2.50
N TRP A 165 6.53 -5.85 -2.68
CA TRP A 165 5.99 -5.43 -3.97
C TRP A 165 7.10 -4.89 -4.89
N ILE A 166 7.99 -4.01 -4.41
CA ILE A 166 9.13 -3.50 -5.19
C ILE A 166 10.05 -4.65 -5.64
N VAL A 167 10.44 -5.55 -4.74
CA VAL A 167 11.27 -6.74 -5.09
C VAL A 167 10.61 -7.60 -6.18
N SER A 168 9.28 -7.62 -6.28
CA SER A 168 8.56 -8.39 -7.32
C SER A 168 8.52 -7.72 -8.71
N ILE A 169 8.98 -6.47 -8.83
CA ILE A 169 9.07 -5.70 -10.08
C ILE A 169 10.52 -5.66 -10.61
N LEU A 170 11.50 -5.58 -9.70
CA LEU A 170 12.93 -5.56 -10.05
C LEU A 170 13.33 -6.86 -10.78
N SER A 171 14.15 -6.72 -11.81
CA SER A 171 14.35 -7.77 -12.82
C SER A 171 15.73 -8.43 -12.77
N SER A 172 16.72 -7.78 -12.16
CA SER A 172 18.04 -8.38 -11.88
C SER A 172 18.29 -8.61 -10.38
N LYS A 173 19.22 -9.51 -10.08
CA LYS A 173 19.70 -9.75 -8.71
C LYS A 173 20.37 -8.49 -8.14
N GLU A 174 21.05 -7.75 -9.01
CA GLU A 174 21.83 -6.56 -8.70
C GLU A 174 20.92 -5.39 -8.33
N GLU A 175 19.79 -5.23 -9.04
CA GLU A 175 18.71 -4.30 -8.68
C GLU A 175 18.08 -4.65 -7.32
N ILE A 176 17.78 -5.94 -7.10
CA ILE A 176 17.21 -6.42 -5.83
C ILE A 176 18.16 -6.14 -4.68
N ILE A 177 19.46 -6.48 -4.80
CA ILE A 177 20.45 -6.19 -3.76
C ILE A 177 20.53 -4.68 -3.48
N PHE A 178 20.67 -3.85 -4.52
CA PHE A 178 20.72 -2.39 -4.37
C PHE A 178 19.48 -1.82 -3.66
N PHE A 179 18.29 -2.34 -3.97
CA PHE A 179 17.07 -1.94 -3.27
C PHE A 179 17.04 -2.39 -1.79
N LEU A 180 17.56 -3.57 -1.47
CA LEU A 180 17.56 -4.10 -0.11
C LEU A 180 18.65 -3.47 0.77
N ASP A 181 19.80 -3.09 0.20
CA ASP A 181 20.79 -2.23 0.84
C ASP A 181 20.20 -0.84 1.14
N TYR A 182 19.52 -0.23 0.16
CA TYR A 182 18.79 1.02 0.35
C TYR A 182 17.68 0.92 1.42
N CYS A 183 16.92 -0.19 1.48
CA CYS A 183 15.95 -0.43 2.56
C CYS A 183 16.61 -0.57 3.94
N ASN A 184 17.82 -1.13 3.99
CA ASN A 184 18.62 -1.24 5.20
C ASN A 184 19.02 0.18 5.67
N GLU A 185 19.74 0.90 4.83
CA GLU A 185 20.36 2.20 5.14
C GLU A 185 19.32 3.34 5.33
N THR A 186 18.19 3.31 4.61
CA THR A 186 17.14 4.32 4.77
C THR A 186 16.30 4.10 6.02
N ILE A 187 15.93 2.87 6.39
CA ILE A 187 14.95 2.67 7.49
C ILE A 187 15.18 1.45 8.39
N LEU A 188 15.63 0.30 7.87
CA LEU A 188 15.69 -0.93 8.68
C LEU A 188 16.92 -1.02 9.59
N PHE A 189 17.98 -0.23 9.35
CA PHE A 189 19.19 -0.21 10.19
C PHE A 189 18.89 0.30 11.61
N ASP A 190 18.23 1.46 11.73
CA ASP A 190 17.89 2.08 13.02
C ASP A 190 16.65 1.44 13.67
N LEU A 191 15.79 0.77 12.90
CA LEU A 191 14.51 0.23 13.39
C LEU A 191 14.72 -0.98 14.31
N ASP A 192 14.35 -0.86 15.58
CA ASP A 192 14.15 -2.02 16.46
C ASP A 192 12.97 -2.85 15.95
N LEU A 193 13.23 -4.05 15.45
CA LEU A 193 12.22 -4.97 14.94
C LEU A 193 11.53 -5.82 16.03
N ASP A 194 12.03 -5.80 17.27
CA ASP A 194 11.43 -6.52 18.41
C ASP A 194 10.39 -5.70 19.16
N TYR A 195 10.39 -4.38 19.00
CA TYR A 195 9.25 -3.51 19.33
C TYR A 195 7.96 -3.84 18.55
N PHE A 196 8.10 -4.37 17.34
CA PHE A 196 6.98 -4.68 16.45
C PHE A 196 6.44 -6.11 16.67
N PRO A 197 5.11 -6.31 16.58
CA PRO A 197 4.51 -7.63 16.75
C PRO A 197 5.06 -8.61 15.71
N ASP A 198 5.21 -9.87 16.11
CA ASP A 198 5.62 -10.89 15.15
C ASP A 198 4.53 -11.07 14.08
N ILE A 199 4.98 -11.05 12.82
CA ILE A 199 4.16 -11.12 11.62
C ILE A 199 4.85 -12.03 10.61
N GLU A 200 4.07 -12.62 9.70
CA GLU A 200 4.53 -13.56 8.66
C GLU A 200 5.78 -13.08 7.88
N ASN A 201 6.02 -11.76 7.80
CA ASN A 201 7.15 -11.18 7.08
C ASN A 201 8.27 -10.60 7.99
N LYS A 202 8.21 -10.71 9.33
CA LYS A 202 9.26 -10.18 10.24
C LYS A 202 10.63 -10.80 9.94
N VAL A 203 10.67 -12.10 9.66
CA VAL A 203 11.87 -12.81 9.19
C VAL A 203 12.45 -12.20 7.90
N ARG A 204 11.61 -11.72 6.97
CA ARG A 204 12.08 -11.03 5.76
C ARG A 204 12.73 -9.69 6.10
N LEU A 205 12.16 -8.91 7.02
CA LEU A 205 12.76 -7.65 7.46
C LEU A 205 14.09 -7.87 8.22
N LEU A 206 14.17 -8.88 9.08
CA LEU A 206 15.42 -9.30 9.75
C LEU A 206 16.49 -9.73 8.75
N ASN A 207 16.13 -10.51 7.72
CA ASN A 207 17.06 -10.88 6.65
C ASN A 207 17.63 -9.65 5.92
N ILE A 208 16.82 -8.60 5.71
CA ILE A 208 17.27 -7.35 5.09
C ILE A 208 18.20 -6.58 6.03
N LYS A 209 17.81 -6.42 7.31
CA LYS A 209 18.61 -5.76 8.36
C LYS A 209 19.99 -6.41 8.51
N ASN A 210 20.06 -7.74 8.41
CA ASN A 210 21.29 -8.53 8.53
C ASN A 210 22.02 -8.76 7.19
N LYS A 211 21.65 -8.03 6.12
CA LYS A 211 22.17 -8.14 4.74
C LYS A 211 22.17 -9.57 4.13
N TYR A 212 21.31 -10.45 4.64
CA TYR A 212 21.11 -11.82 4.14
C TYR A 212 20.11 -11.84 2.96
N TYR A 213 20.54 -11.33 1.81
CA TYR A 213 19.67 -11.11 0.65
C TYR A 213 19.36 -12.35 -0.20
N GLN A 214 20.05 -13.48 0.02
CA GLN A 214 19.89 -14.70 -0.81
C GLN A 214 18.41 -15.14 -1.03
N PRO A 215 17.51 -15.15 -0.02
CA PRO A 215 16.13 -15.58 -0.22
C PRO A 215 15.32 -14.70 -1.19
N PHE A 216 15.74 -13.45 -1.45
CA PHE A 216 15.00 -12.50 -2.28
C PHE A 216 15.23 -12.68 -3.78
N TYR A 217 16.27 -13.40 -4.18
CA TYR A 217 16.57 -13.74 -5.58
C TYR A 217 16.84 -15.23 -5.83
N GLN A 218 16.77 -16.08 -4.80
CA GLN A 218 16.75 -17.55 -4.95
C GLN A 218 15.33 -18.12 -5.12
N GLU A 219 14.27 -17.42 -4.68
CA GLU A 219 12.89 -17.84 -4.95
C GLU A 219 12.54 -17.68 -6.45
N ASP A 220 12.31 -18.80 -7.14
CA ASP A 220 12.04 -18.94 -8.57
C ASP A 220 13.19 -18.52 -9.53
N ASN A 221 14.26 -19.33 -9.45
CA ASN A 221 14.86 -19.92 -10.65
C ASN A 221 13.70 -20.35 -11.61
N LYS A 222 13.45 -19.56 -12.67
CA LYS A 222 12.13 -19.45 -13.35
C LYS A 222 11.50 -20.81 -13.68
N LYS A 223 10.49 -21.23 -12.92
CA LYS A 223 9.86 -22.56 -13.05
C LYS A 223 9.21 -22.74 -14.43
N LYS A 224 9.87 -23.52 -15.30
CA LYS A 224 9.24 -24.27 -16.40
C LYS A 224 8.18 -25.21 -15.79
N ARG A 225 6.94 -24.74 -15.64
CA ARG A 225 5.87 -25.45 -14.92
C ARG A 225 5.20 -26.54 -15.75
N ASN A 226 5.67 -27.77 -15.62
CA ASN A 226 4.84 -28.94 -15.85
C ASN A 226 3.73 -29.05 -14.78
N LYS A 227 2.63 -29.73 -15.14
CA LYS A 227 1.51 -30.17 -14.28
C LYS A 227 1.94 -31.44 -13.47
N PRO A 228 1.16 -32.01 -12.52
CA PRO A 228 -0.19 -31.70 -12.01
C PRO A 228 -0.11 -30.96 -10.63
N VAL A 229 -0.93 -31.06 -9.58
CA VAL A 229 -2.12 -31.87 -9.18
C VAL A 229 -3.09 -30.98 -8.35
N LYS A 230 -4.31 -31.46 -8.03
CA LYS A 230 -5.21 -30.87 -7.01
C LYS A 230 -5.07 -31.60 -5.66
N LYS A 231 -5.15 -30.86 -4.54
CA LYS A 231 -5.81 -31.33 -3.30
C LYS A 231 -6.49 -30.15 -2.59
N PHE A 232 -7.38 -30.47 -1.64
CA PHE A 232 -8.43 -29.58 -1.11
C PHE A 232 -8.07 -29.01 0.28
N ILE A 233 -8.89 -28.09 0.83
CA ILE A 233 -8.76 -27.43 2.16
C ILE A 233 -7.62 -26.37 2.17
N LYS A 234 -7.80 -25.10 2.58
CA LYS A 234 -8.44 -24.53 3.79
C LYS A 234 -9.04 -23.13 3.48
N LYS A 235 -10.25 -22.81 3.94
CA LYS A 235 -11.08 -21.69 3.42
C LYS A 235 -11.35 -20.53 4.43
N VAL A 236 -10.39 -20.18 5.30
CA VAL A 236 -10.68 -19.36 6.50
C VAL A 236 -9.73 -18.15 6.75
N LEU A 237 -8.58 -18.02 6.08
CA LEU A 237 -7.52 -17.06 6.46
C LEU A 237 -7.04 -16.08 5.37
N THR A 238 -7.74 -15.98 4.23
CA THR A 238 -7.25 -15.25 3.03
C THR A 238 -7.81 -13.83 2.83
N PHE A 239 -8.52 -13.25 3.80
CA PHE A 239 -9.31 -12.02 3.59
C PHE A 239 -8.66 -10.68 4.00
N SER A 240 -7.45 -10.69 4.56
CA SER A 240 -6.78 -9.49 5.10
C SER A 240 -5.84 -8.75 4.13
N PHE A 241 -5.59 -9.32 2.94
CA PHE A 241 -4.50 -8.88 2.05
C PHE A 241 -4.92 -8.14 0.77
N SER A 242 -6.21 -8.11 0.41
CA SER A 242 -6.67 -7.72 -0.94
C SER A 242 -6.59 -6.23 -1.29
N TYR A 243 -6.12 -5.37 -0.38
CA TYR A 243 -6.15 -3.91 -0.54
C TYR A 243 -4.79 -3.20 -0.59
N PHE A 244 -3.72 -3.88 -0.17
CA PHE A 244 -2.34 -3.46 -0.43
C PHE A 244 -1.55 -4.48 -1.26
N LEU A 245 -2.06 -5.70 -1.50
CA LEU A 245 -1.44 -6.61 -2.47
C LEU A 245 -1.90 -6.33 -3.89
N PHE A 246 -0.92 -6.14 -4.76
CA PHE A 246 -1.15 -5.99 -6.19
C PHE A 246 -0.16 -6.84 -7.03
N PRO A 247 -0.61 -7.78 -7.88
CA PRO A 247 -1.77 -8.65 -7.72
C PRO A 247 -1.45 -10.15 -8.01
N TYR A 248 -0.21 -10.62 -7.77
CA TYR A 248 0.25 -11.96 -8.23
C TYR A 248 -0.65 -13.15 -7.83
N TYR A 249 -1.22 -13.12 -6.61
CA TYR A 249 -1.93 -14.27 -6.05
C TYR A 249 -3.32 -14.51 -6.65
N ILE A 250 -3.98 -13.48 -7.20
CA ILE A 250 -5.31 -13.60 -7.83
C ILE A 250 -5.19 -13.82 -9.34
N TYR A 251 -4.18 -13.25 -10.00
CA TYR A 251 -3.88 -13.48 -11.42
C TYR A 251 -3.76 -14.99 -11.78
N LYS A 252 -3.22 -15.78 -10.85
CA LYS A 252 -3.06 -17.24 -11.01
C LYS A 252 -4.37 -18.05 -10.83
N ILE A 253 -5.44 -17.43 -10.33
CA ILE A 253 -6.75 -18.07 -10.10
C ILE A 253 -7.66 -17.85 -11.31
N TYR A 254 -7.76 -16.62 -11.82
CA TYR A 254 -8.82 -16.25 -12.78
C TYR A 254 -8.51 -16.48 -14.27
N LYS A 255 -7.28 -16.76 -14.69
CA LYS A 255 -6.99 -17.18 -16.08
C LYS A 255 -7.39 -18.65 -16.37
N ARG A 256 -8.52 -19.09 -15.79
CA ARG A 256 -9.20 -20.39 -15.93
C ARG A 256 -10.72 -20.31 -15.62
N MET A 257 -11.35 -19.24 -16.06
CA MET A 257 -12.61 -19.35 -16.78
C MET A 257 -12.31 -19.09 -18.26
#